data_AF-A0A1M7Z942-F1
#
_entry.id   AF-A0A1M7Z942-F1
#
_cell.length_a   1.000
_cell.length_b   1.000
_cell.length_c   1.000
_cell.angle_alpha   90.00
_cell.angle_beta   90.00
_cell.angle_gamma   90.00
#
_symmetry.space_group_name_H-M   'P 1'
#
loop_
_entity.id
_entity.type
_entity.pdbx_description
1 polymer ?
#
loop_
_entity_poly.entity_id
_entity_poly.type
_entity_poly.pdbx_seq_one_letter_code
_entity_poly.pdbx_strand_id
1 'polypeptide(L)'
;MKILFKTGLLGLSAAAIFASCSSEKKSETETEEMVEVVEKKTPSLTMLWESPATLETVESVLFDESTGKIYTSNIIGQDPTAKDGKGSISILDTDGNIVEQDFVTGLNAPKGMGIANGHLYVTDIDELVEIDLESGDITNKWPIEGGQFLNDIATEDDKVFFTDMNTGTVYILMDGEIMKVSEGNESINGLEVSADGVLYGLDASGLKKINEDGSSEVLNNVVTGGDGLISLGDGQFVASRWAGEIYFVDADGETLLLDTKAEESNTADIGYNPSEKIVYVPTFFKNKVVAYKLDY
;
A
#
# COMPACT_ATOMS: atom_id res chain seq x y z
N MET A 1 56.66 26.75 35.82
CA MET A 1 58.08 26.93 36.17
C MET A 1 58.75 25.57 36.08
N LYS A 2 59.79 25.47 35.25
CA LYS A 2 60.61 24.27 35.01
C LYS A 2 61.23 23.73 36.31
N ILE A 3 61.60 22.44 36.32
CA ILE A 3 62.87 21.82 36.79
C ILE A 3 62.55 20.32 37.03
N LEU A 4 62.87 19.35 36.16
CA LEU A 4 64.15 18.76 35.69
C LEU A 4 65.00 18.04 36.79
N PHE A 5 65.22 16.74 36.54
CA PHE A 5 66.37 15.89 36.94
C PHE A 5 66.46 15.44 38.43
N LYS A 6 67.00 14.27 38.81
CA LYS A 6 68.00 13.36 38.18
C LYS A 6 68.09 12.02 38.96
N THR A 7 68.24 10.92 38.21
CA THR A 7 69.18 9.76 38.38
C THR A 7 69.42 9.01 39.70
N GLY A 8 69.53 7.67 39.53
CA GLY A 8 70.35 6.73 40.32
C GLY A 8 69.51 5.64 40.98
N LEU A 9 69.80 4.33 40.95
CA LEU A 9 71.07 3.62 40.74
C LEU A 9 70.76 2.12 40.46
N LEU A 10 71.72 1.47 39.79
CA LEU A 10 71.79 0.05 39.44
C LEU A 10 71.53 -0.95 40.58
N GLY A 11 70.97 -2.09 40.20
CA GLY A 11 71.12 -3.37 40.90
C GLY A 11 70.89 -4.54 39.94
N LEU A 12 71.94 -4.97 39.24
CA LEU A 12 71.97 -6.26 38.53
C LEU A 12 72.10 -7.38 39.58
N SER A 13 71.19 -8.34 39.55
CA SER A 13 71.47 -9.71 39.98
C SER A 13 70.78 -10.67 39.01
N ALA A 14 71.62 -11.39 38.27
CA ALA A 14 71.22 -12.51 37.43
C ALA A 14 71.18 -13.79 38.27
N ALA A 15 70.11 -14.58 38.13
CA ALA A 15 70.16 -16.02 38.31
C ALA A 15 68.92 -16.65 37.65
N ALA A 16 69.17 -17.73 36.92
CA ALA A 16 68.29 -18.32 35.94
C ALA A 16 67.26 -19.29 36.54
N ILE A 17 66.03 -19.17 36.02
CA ILE A 17 65.16 -20.22 35.46
C ILE A 17 65.04 -21.54 36.25
N PHE A 18 63.88 -21.72 36.87
CA PHE A 18 63.17 -23.00 36.84
C PHE A 18 61.86 -22.81 36.09
N ALA A 19 61.75 -23.47 34.94
CA ALA A 19 60.52 -23.59 34.18
C ALA A 19 59.56 -24.49 34.96
N SER A 20 58.43 -23.92 35.39
CA SER A 20 57.26 -24.68 35.80
C SER A 20 56.12 -24.23 34.89
N CYS A 21 55.68 -25.13 34.00
CA CYS A 21 54.49 -24.92 33.21
C CYS A 21 53.27 -24.97 34.14
N SER A 22 52.75 -23.81 34.52
CA SER A 22 51.35 -23.68 34.93
C SER A 22 50.56 -23.21 33.71
N SER A 23 49.67 -24.07 33.22
CA SER A 23 48.66 -23.72 32.23
C SER A 23 47.75 -22.63 32.80
N GLU A 24 47.96 -21.38 32.40
CA GLU A 24 46.98 -20.31 32.61
C GLU A 24 45.75 -20.61 31.74
N LYS A 25 44.66 -20.96 32.42
CA LYS A 25 43.35 -21.10 31.80
C LYS A 25 42.87 -19.69 31.46
N LYS A 26 43.02 -19.30 30.19
CA LYS A 26 42.41 -18.10 29.62
C LYS A 26 40.89 -18.25 29.78
N SER A 27 40.30 -17.44 30.64
CA SER A 27 38.85 -17.29 30.71
C SER A 27 38.45 -16.45 29.51
N GLU A 28 38.06 -17.11 28.41
CA GLU A 28 37.29 -16.47 27.35
C GLU A 28 35.90 -16.20 27.93
N THR A 29 35.60 -14.92 28.12
CA THR A 29 34.23 -14.47 28.35
C THR A 29 33.54 -14.58 27.01
N GLU A 30 32.89 -15.72 26.75
CA GLU A 30 31.90 -15.86 25.70
C GLU A 30 30.74 -14.92 26.05
N THR A 31 30.69 -13.77 25.40
CA THR A 31 29.45 -13.02 25.26
C THR A 31 28.54 -13.90 24.40
N GLU A 32 27.65 -14.65 25.03
CA GLU A 32 26.50 -15.25 24.37
C GLU A 32 25.68 -14.08 23.78
N GLU A 33 25.78 -13.87 22.47
CA GLU A 33 24.77 -13.13 21.73
C GLU A 33 23.44 -13.86 21.94
N MET A 34 22.58 -13.29 22.79
CA MET A 34 21.20 -13.70 22.87
C MET A 34 20.57 -13.38 21.51
N VAL A 35 20.49 -14.39 20.65
CA VAL A 35 19.68 -14.31 19.43
C VAL A 35 18.24 -14.19 19.91
N GLU A 36 17.72 -12.97 19.84
CA GLU A 36 16.31 -12.71 20.11
C GLU A 36 15.51 -13.43 19.02
N VAL A 37 14.95 -14.58 19.37
CA VAL A 37 14.05 -15.32 18.48
C VAL A 37 12.78 -14.50 18.40
N VAL A 38 12.71 -13.60 17.43
CA VAL A 38 11.47 -12.90 17.09
C VAL A 38 10.50 -13.95 16.58
N GLU A 39 9.51 -14.29 17.40
CA GLU A 39 8.46 -15.22 17.01
C GLU A 39 7.63 -14.56 15.90
N LYS A 40 7.75 -15.06 14.66
CA LYS A 40 7.02 -14.52 13.50
C LYS A 40 5.52 -14.70 13.76
N LYS A 41 4.82 -13.58 13.95
CA LYS A 41 3.36 -13.57 14.17
C LYS A 41 2.67 -14.01 12.87
N THR A 42 1.68 -14.88 12.96
CA THR A 42 0.83 -15.21 11.81
C THR A 42 -0.06 -14.00 11.49
N PRO A 43 -0.03 -13.47 10.26
CA PRO A 43 -0.86 -12.35 9.86
C PRO A 43 -2.36 -12.63 10.04
N SER A 44 -3.13 -11.64 10.47
CA SER A 44 -4.58 -11.77 10.65
C SER A 44 -5.31 -10.42 10.53
N LEU A 45 -6.61 -10.50 10.21
CA LEU A 45 -7.52 -9.36 10.22
C LEU A 45 -8.60 -9.55 11.31
N THR A 46 -8.82 -8.52 12.12
CA THR A 46 -9.90 -8.47 13.10
C THR A 46 -10.86 -7.33 12.77
N MET A 47 -12.14 -7.63 12.54
CA MET A 47 -13.14 -6.61 12.23
C MET A 47 -13.28 -5.62 13.40
N LEU A 48 -13.30 -4.32 13.08
CA LEU A 48 -13.48 -3.24 14.03
C LEU A 48 -14.90 -2.66 13.95
N TRP A 49 -15.29 -2.24 12.75
CA TRP A 49 -16.59 -1.63 12.49
C TRP A 49 -17.00 -1.81 11.03
N GLU A 50 -18.27 -1.55 10.76
CA GLU A 50 -18.82 -1.39 9.41
C GLU A 50 -19.63 -0.10 9.34
N SER A 51 -19.52 0.63 8.23
CA SER A 51 -20.33 1.81 7.98
C SER A 51 -21.80 1.42 7.74
N PRO A 52 -22.76 2.36 7.85
CA PRO A 52 -24.10 2.15 7.31
C PRO A 52 -24.06 1.72 5.84
N ALA A 53 -24.95 0.81 5.45
CA ALA A 53 -25.05 0.26 4.10
C ALA A 53 -25.80 1.21 3.14
N THR A 54 -25.36 2.46 3.04
CA THR A 54 -26.01 3.53 2.26
C THR A 54 -25.11 4.12 1.16
N LEU A 55 -23.88 3.64 1.03
CA LEU A 55 -22.92 4.05 -0.01
C LEU A 55 -23.08 3.12 -1.21
N GLU A 56 -23.83 3.52 -2.24
CA GLU A 56 -24.16 2.61 -3.35
C GLU A 56 -22.91 2.23 -4.16
N THR A 57 -22.66 0.93 -4.26
CA THR A 57 -21.53 0.33 -4.99
C THR A 57 -20.21 1.02 -4.74
N VAL A 58 -19.69 0.79 -3.53
CA VAL A 58 -18.37 1.28 -3.13
C VAL A 58 -17.30 0.50 -3.89
N GLU A 59 -16.59 1.17 -4.79
CA GLU A 59 -15.53 0.58 -5.62
C GLU A 59 -14.18 0.68 -4.90
N SER A 60 -13.79 1.89 -4.49
CA SER A 60 -12.50 2.16 -3.83
C SER A 60 -12.65 2.86 -2.49
N VAL A 61 -11.64 2.70 -1.62
CA VAL A 61 -11.47 3.44 -0.37
C VAL A 61 -10.06 4.00 -0.28
N LEU A 62 -9.94 5.30 0.00
CA LEU A 62 -8.66 5.97 0.23
C LEU A 62 -8.62 6.61 1.62
N PHE A 63 -7.56 6.35 2.38
CA PHE A 63 -7.31 7.03 3.66
C PHE A 63 -6.36 8.21 3.47
N ASP A 64 -6.76 9.39 3.92
CA ASP A 64 -5.90 10.57 3.96
C ASP A 64 -5.28 10.71 5.35
N GLU A 65 -4.01 10.33 5.48
CA GLU A 65 -3.26 10.44 6.73
C GLU A 65 -3.20 11.87 7.29
N SER A 66 -3.25 12.89 6.43
CA SER A 66 -3.09 14.28 6.83
C SER A 66 -4.32 14.84 7.55
N THR A 67 -5.51 14.37 7.18
CA THR A 67 -6.78 14.84 7.75
C THR A 67 -7.52 13.78 8.56
N GLY A 68 -7.15 12.52 8.44
CA GLY A 68 -7.86 11.38 9.03
C GLY A 68 -9.19 11.06 8.33
N LYS A 69 -9.45 11.64 7.15
CA LYS A 69 -10.64 11.34 6.35
C LYS A 69 -10.47 10.05 5.58
N ILE A 70 -11.58 9.36 5.37
CA ILE A 70 -11.68 8.22 4.48
C ILE A 70 -12.57 8.61 3.31
N TYR A 71 -12.04 8.57 2.09
CA TYR A 71 -12.78 8.84 0.87
C TYR A 71 -13.28 7.52 0.28
N THR A 72 -14.47 7.54 -0.32
CA THR A 72 -15.03 6.38 -1.02
C THR A 72 -15.52 6.78 -2.41
N SER A 73 -15.21 5.98 -3.43
CA SER A 73 -15.82 6.13 -4.75
C SER A 73 -17.06 5.25 -4.88
N ASN A 74 -18.16 5.83 -5.36
CA ASN A 74 -19.46 5.19 -5.41
C ASN A 74 -20.00 5.16 -6.84
N ILE A 75 -20.36 3.96 -7.32
CA ILE A 75 -20.96 3.75 -8.64
C ILE A 75 -22.49 3.73 -8.51
N ILE A 76 -23.15 4.82 -8.88
CA ILE A 76 -24.59 4.95 -8.72
C ILE A 76 -25.33 4.32 -9.93
N GLY A 77 -26.19 3.33 -9.67
CA GLY A 77 -26.92 2.59 -10.70
C GLY A 77 -26.33 1.23 -11.07
N GLN A 78 -25.27 0.79 -10.38
CA GLN A 78 -24.63 -0.54 -10.48
C GLN A 78 -23.95 -0.90 -11.82
N ASP A 79 -24.00 -0.03 -12.83
CA ASP A 79 -23.29 -0.25 -14.09
C ASP A 79 -21.89 0.41 -14.00
N PRO A 80 -20.80 -0.38 -13.89
CA PRO A 80 -19.45 0.16 -13.73
C PRO A 80 -18.90 0.78 -15.03
N THR A 81 -19.69 0.82 -16.10
CA THR A 81 -19.33 1.40 -17.41
C THR A 81 -20.27 2.50 -17.87
N ALA A 82 -21.30 2.83 -17.08
CA ALA A 82 -22.28 3.85 -17.44
C ALA A 82 -21.67 5.25 -17.35
N LYS A 83 -21.71 6.00 -18.47
CA LYS A 83 -21.33 7.40 -18.54
C LYS A 83 -22.51 8.34 -18.34
N ASP A 84 -23.10 8.30 -17.14
CA ASP A 84 -24.36 9.00 -16.86
C ASP A 84 -24.23 10.16 -15.86
N GLY A 85 -23.01 10.45 -15.38
CA GLY A 85 -22.73 11.56 -14.48
C GLY A 85 -23.32 11.41 -13.07
N LYS A 86 -23.67 10.19 -12.64
CA LYS A 86 -24.28 9.96 -11.32
C LYS A 86 -23.30 9.54 -10.22
N GLY A 87 -22.11 9.06 -10.58
CA GLY A 87 -21.08 8.67 -9.63
C GLY A 87 -20.71 9.80 -8.67
N SER A 88 -20.30 9.41 -7.46
CA SER A 88 -19.96 10.35 -6.39
C SER A 88 -18.75 9.90 -5.58
N ILE A 89 -18.17 10.85 -4.85
CA ILE A 89 -17.21 10.58 -3.77
C ILE A 89 -17.88 10.93 -2.43
N SER A 90 -17.77 10.05 -1.44
CA SER A 90 -18.18 10.33 -0.05
C SER A 90 -16.99 10.47 0.88
N ILE A 91 -17.21 11.06 2.05
CA ILE A 91 -16.26 11.16 3.14
C ILE A 91 -16.82 10.46 4.39
N LEU A 92 -16.01 9.58 4.96
CA LEU A 92 -16.21 8.95 6.26
C LEU A 92 -15.15 9.44 7.26
N ASP A 93 -15.48 9.36 8.54
CA ASP A 93 -14.51 9.44 9.62
C ASP A 93 -13.93 8.06 9.97
N THR A 94 -12.91 8.03 10.85
CA THR A 94 -12.23 6.80 11.29
C THR A 94 -13.10 5.88 12.15
N ASP A 95 -14.29 6.34 12.60
CA ASP A 95 -15.27 5.55 13.33
C ASP A 95 -16.32 4.92 12.39
N GLY A 96 -16.22 5.16 11.08
CA GLY A 96 -17.11 4.62 10.07
C GLY A 96 -18.40 5.41 9.88
N ASN A 97 -18.51 6.62 10.45
CA ASN A 97 -19.64 7.49 10.20
C ASN A 97 -19.47 8.18 8.84
N ILE A 98 -20.54 8.25 8.07
CA ILE A 98 -20.58 9.04 6.84
C ILE A 98 -20.71 10.51 7.24
N VAL A 99 -19.63 11.28 7.05
CA VAL A 99 -19.55 12.71 7.36
C VAL A 99 -20.21 13.51 6.24
N GLU A 100 -19.96 13.12 4.99
CA GLU A 100 -20.51 13.76 3.81
C GLU A 100 -20.73 12.73 2.71
N GLN A 101 -21.98 12.53 2.30
CA GLN A 101 -22.34 11.46 1.37
C GLN A 101 -22.02 11.80 -0.08
N ASP A 102 -22.21 13.06 -0.49
CA ASP A 102 -22.05 13.50 -1.88
C ASP A 102 -21.06 14.66 -1.95
N PHE A 103 -19.85 14.46 -1.40
CA PHE A 103 -18.77 15.46 -1.37
C PHE A 103 -18.40 15.89 -2.81
N VAL A 104 -18.34 14.93 -3.74
CA VAL A 104 -18.18 15.19 -5.17
C VAL A 104 -19.30 14.50 -5.92
N THR A 105 -19.86 15.17 -6.93
CA THR A 105 -20.90 14.63 -7.82
C THR A 105 -20.56 14.94 -9.29
N GLY A 106 -21.26 14.30 -10.23
CA GLY A 106 -21.04 14.54 -11.66
C GLY A 106 -19.93 13.67 -12.28
N LEU A 107 -19.45 12.67 -11.54
CA LEU A 107 -18.60 11.58 -12.04
C LEU A 107 -19.47 10.51 -12.71
N ASN A 108 -18.90 9.63 -13.51
CA ASN A 108 -19.65 8.55 -14.15
C ASN A 108 -19.69 7.31 -13.26
N ALA A 109 -18.62 6.52 -13.27
CA ALA A 109 -18.43 5.33 -12.45
C ALA A 109 -17.01 5.37 -11.86
N PRO A 110 -16.78 6.24 -10.86
CA PRO A 110 -15.45 6.48 -10.30
C PRO A 110 -14.88 5.22 -9.65
N LYS A 111 -13.56 5.03 -9.75
CA LYS A 111 -12.86 3.84 -9.26
C LYS A 111 -11.75 4.20 -8.29
N GLY A 112 -10.49 3.84 -8.59
CA GLY A 112 -9.33 4.13 -7.77
C GLY A 112 -9.14 5.63 -7.55
N MET A 113 -8.53 5.94 -6.41
CA MET A 113 -8.31 7.29 -5.93
C MET A 113 -6.90 7.46 -5.39
N GLY A 114 -6.31 8.64 -5.58
CA GLY A 114 -5.04 9.01 -4.97
C GLY A 114 -4.96 10.51 -4.69
N ILE A 115 -4.14 10.91 -3.73
CA ILE A 115 -3.97 12.31 -3.36
C ILE A 115 -2.56 12.76 -3.73
N ALA A 116 -2.47 13.83 -4.52
CA ALA A 116 -1.21 14.49 -4.83
C ALA A 116 -1.42 16.00 -4.93
N ASN A 117 -0.45 16.80 -4.50
CA ASN A 117 -0.46 18.27 -4.62
C ASN A 117 -1.76 18.97 -4.15
N GLY A 118 -2.40 18.47 -3.09
CA GLY A 118 -3.65 19.05 -2.56
C GLY A 118 -4.91 18.76 -3.38
N HIS A 119 -4.83 17.82 -4.33
CA HIS A 119 -5.96 17.39 -5.15
C HIS A 119 -6.21 15.89 -4.94
N LEU A 120 -7.48 15.50 -5.07
CA LEU A 120 -7.90 14.11 -5.23
C LEU A 120 -7.93 13.79 -6.72
N TYR A 121 -7.21 12.76 -7.12
CA TYR A 121 -7.26 12.18 -8.46
C TYR A 121 -8.15 10.95 -8.43
N VAL A 122 -8.98 10.80 -9.46
CA VAL A 122 -9.96 9.72 -9.58
C VAL A 122 -9.98 9.20 -11.00
N THR A 123 -9.90 7.89 -11.18
CA THR A 123 -10.18 7.24 -12.48
C THR A 123 -11.68 7.15 -12.68
N ASP A 124 -12.14 7.57 -13.86
CA ASP A 124 -13.57 7.57 -14.21
C ASP A 124 -13.77 6.98 -15.62
N ILE A 125 -13.74 5.65 -15.71
CA ILE A 125 -13.91 4.83 -16.92
C ILE A 125 -12.82 5.05 -17.99
N ASP A 126 -12.77 6.20 -18.64
CA ASP A 126 -11.79 6.53 -19.69
C ASP A 126 -11.18 7.91 -19.55
N GLU A 127 -11.39 8.56 -18.40
CA GLU A 127 -10.76 9.82 -18.05
C GLU A 127 -10.16 9.79 -16.65
N LEU A 128 -9.05 10.49 -16.47
CA LEU A 128 -8.55 10.85 -15.15
C LEU A 128 -9.20 12.18 -14.75
N VAL A 129 -9.70 12.28 -13.53
CA VAL A 129 -10.35 13.48 -13.00
C VAL A 129 -9.51 14.04 -11.86
N GLU A 130 -9.31 15.36 -11.85
CA GLU A 130 -8.69 16.09 -10.73
C GLU A 130 -9.77 16.88 -9.99
N ILE A 131 -9.72 16.82 -8.67
CA ILE A 131 -10.70 17.42 -7.76
C ILE A 131 -9.94 18.19 -6.69
N ASP A 132 -10.33 19.44 -6.43
CA ASP A 132 -9.81 20.20 -5.30
C ASP A 132 -10.25 19.56 -3.98
N LEU A 133 -9.29 19.23 -3.11
CA LEU A 133 -9.57 18.46 -1.89
C LEU A 133 -10.34 19.26 -0.83
N GLU A 134 -10.29 20.60 -0.89
CA GLU A 134 -10.95 21.49 0.06
C GLU A 134 -12.39 21.79 -0.37
N SER A 135 -12.60 22.11 -1.65
CA SER A 135 -13.92 22.51 -2.17
C SER A 135 -14.74 21.35 -2.73
N GLY A 136 -14.11 20.25 -3.15
CA GLY A 136 -14.77 19.16 -3.88
C GLY A 136 -15.08 19.49 -5.34
N ASP A 137 -14.57 20.62 -5.85
CA ASP A 137 -14.79 21.02 -7.24
C ASP A 137 -13.89 20.19 -8.18
N ILE A 138 -14.47 19.69 -9.27
CA ILE A 138 -13.71 19.11 -10.38
C ILE A 138 -12.93 20.23 -11.08
N THR A 139 -11.60 20.22 -10.97
CA THR A 139 -10.71 21.24 -11.55
C THR A 139 -10.22 20.86 -12.94
N ASN A 140 -10.11 19.56 -13.23
CA ASN A 140 -9.66 19.09 -14.54
C ASN A 140 -10.19 17.69 -14.87
N LYS A 141 -10.21 17.38 -16.18
CA LYS A 141 -10.49 16.06 -16.73
C LYS A 141 -9.57 15.79 -17.92
N TRP A 142 -8.88 14.65 -17.90
CA TRP A 142 -8.05 14.18 -19.01
C TRP A 142 -8.64 12.91 -19.61
N PRO A 143 -9.37 13.02 -20.74
CA PRO A 143 -9.75 11.85 -21.52
C PRO A 143 -8.50 11.14 -22.04
N ILE A 144 -8.45 9.82 -21.88
CA ILE A 144 -7.36 8.99 -22.37
C ILE A 144 -7.73 8.45 -23.74
N GLU A 145 -6.94 8.77 -24.76
CA GLU A 145 -7.19 8.26 -26.11
C GLU A 145 -7.06 6.73 -26.13
N GLY A 146 -8.17 6.05 -26.44
CA GLY A 146 -8.24 4.60 -26.41
C GLY A 146 -8.38 3.99 -25.01
N GLY A 147 -8.59 4.82 -23.98
CA GLY A 147 -8.95 4.36 -22.63
C GLY A 147 -10.24 3.55 -22.65
N GLN A 148 -10.28 2.47 -21.88
CA GLN A 148 -11.40 1.51 -21.89
C GLN A 148 -11.98 1.28 -20.51
N PHE A 149 -11.11 1.15 -19.50
CA PHE A 149 -11.52 0.89 -18.13
C PHE A 149 -10.37 1.28 -17.19
N LEU A 150 -10.15 2.58 -17.05
CA LEU A 150 -9.25 3.13 -16.06
C LEU A 150 -9.69 2.67 -14.68
N ASN A 151 -8.78 2.12 -13.88
CA ASN A 151 -9.15 1.44 -12.65
C ASN A 151 -8.42 2.00 -11.43
N ASP A 152 -7.24 1.53 -11.06
CA ASP A 152 -6.60 1.93 -9.80
C ASP A 152 -5.65 3.14 -9.96
N ILE A 153 -5.34 3.81 -8.84
CA ILE A 153 -4.41 4.94 -8.72
C ILE A 153 -3.40 4.69 -7.60
N ALA A 154 -2.13 5.04 -7.86
CA ALA A 154 -1.12 5.19 -6.82
C ALA A 154 -0.38 6.53 -6.99
N THR A 155 0.04 7.14 -5.89
CA THR A 155 0.67 8.47 -5.89
C THR A 155 2.03 8.46 -5.20
N GLU A 156 2.98 9.21 -5.78
CA GLU A 156 4.29 9.47 -5.19
C GLU A 156 4.64 10.94 -5.40
N ASP A 157 4.74 11.71 -4.33
CA ASP A 157 4.95 13.17 -4.39
C ASP A 157 3.93 13.89 -5.29
N ASP A 158 4.35 14.29 -6.49
CA ASP A 158 3.56 14.97 -7.51
C ASP A 158 3.11 14.06 -8.66
N LYS A 159 3.53 12.79 -8.65
CA LYS A 159 3.21 11.80 -9.66
C LYS A 159 1.92 11.07 -9.32
N VAL A 160 1.07 10.89 -10.31
CA VAL A 160 -0.15 10.10 -10.22
C VAL A 160 -0.05 8.98 -11.25
N PHE A 161 0.19 7.76 -10.78
CA PHE A 161 0.15 6.57 -11.60
C PHE A 161 -1.26 6.00 -11.62
N PHE A 162 -1.70 5.48 -12.76
CA PHE A 162 -3.03 4.90 -12.86
C PHE A 162 -3.10 3.81 -13.92
N THR A 163 -4.00 2.85 -13.73
CA THR A 163 -4.14 1.70 -14.60
C THR A 163 -5.28 1.85 -15.59
N ASP A 164 -5.13 1.24 -16.77
CA ASP A 164 -6.25 0.85 -17.63
C ASP A 164 -6.27 -0.68 -17.68
N MET A 165 -7.28 -1.26 -17.06
CA MET A 165 -7.39 -2.70 -16.85
C MET A 165 -7.54 -3.47 -18.16
N ASN A 166 -8.35 -2.95 -19.10
CA ASN A 166 -8.68 -3.67 -20.33
C ASN A 166 -7.57 -3.58 -21.37
N THR A 167 -6.82 -2.47 -21.41
CA THR A 167 -5.66 -2.33 -22.30
C THR A 167 -4.37 -2.88 -21.69
N GLY A 168 -4.35 -3.11 -20.37
CA GLY A 168 -3.17 -3.57 -19.64
C GLY A 168 -2.07 -2.52 -19.58
N THR A 169 -2.45 -1.24 -19.52
CA THR A 169 -1.55 -0.10 -19.55
C THR A 169 -1.45 0.54 -18.17
N VAL A 170 -0.23 0.93 -17.77
CA VAL A 170 0.00 1.85 -16.65
C VAL A 170 0.41 3.19 -17.22
N TYR A 171 -0.28 4.24 -16.79
CA TYR A 171 0.02 5.62 -17.14
C TYR A 171 0.61 6.35 -15.93
N ILE A 172 1.20 7.51 -16.19
CA ILE A 172 1.60 8.49 -15.19
C ILE A 172 1.16 9.88 -15.65
N LEU A 173 0.59 10.66 -14.75
CA LEU A 173 0.49 12.11 -14.84
C LEU A 173 1.64 12.71 -14.04
N MET A 174 2.47 13.51 -14.68
CA MET A 174 3.58 14.27 -14.08
C MET A 174 3.80 15.54 -14.88
N ASP A 175 4.05 16.67 -14.22
CA ASP A 175 4.22 17.97 -14.88
C ASP A 175 3.05 18.39 -15.80
N GLY A 176 1.84 17.88 -15.52
CA GLY A 176 0.64 18.14 -16.32
C GLY A 176 0.53 17.35 -17.62
N GLU A 177 1.45 16.41 -17.86
CA GLU A 177 1.46 15.53 -19.04
C GLU A 177 1.19 14.08 -18.66
N ILE A 178 0.41 13.39 -19.49
CA ILE A 178 0.13 11.95 -19.33
C ILE A 178 1.02 11.14 -20.26
N MET A 179 1.74 10.17 -19.70
CA MET A 179 2.64 9.28 -20.41
C MET A 179 2.32 7.82 -20.07
N LYS A 180 2.68 6.90 -20.97
CA LYS A 180 2.65 5.45 -20.68
C LYS A 180 3.94 5.05 -19.97
N VAL A 181 3.81 4.25 -18.91
CA VAL A 181 4.91 3.69 -18.11
C VAL A 181 5.14 2.23 -18.46
N SER A 182 4.07 1.43 -18.54
CA SER A 182 4.14 -0.01 -18.81
C SER A 182 2.93 -0.47 -19.62
N GLU A 183 3.11 -1.52 -20.41
CA GLU A 183 2.07 -2.13 -21.26
C GLU A 183 2.16 -3.67 -21.20
N GLY A 184 1.11 -4.36 -21.65
CA GLY A 184 1.08 -5.83 -21.67
C GLY A 184 0.75 -6.47 -20.31
N ASN A 185 0.19 -5.67 -19.39
CA ASN A 185 -0.19 -6.08 -18.06
C ASN A 185 -1.66 -6.56 -18.04
N GLU A 186 -1.92 -7.79 -18.47
CA GLU A 186 -3.30 -8.30 -18.65
C GLU A 186 -4.15 -8.13 -17.38
N SER A 187 -5.27 -7.42 -17.49
CA SER A 187 -6.20 -7.14 -16.40
C SER A 187 -5.52 -6.52 -15.18
N ILE A 188 -4.55 -5.62 -15.40
CA ILE A 188 -3.92 -4.88 -14.31
C ILE A 188 -4.94 -4.01 -13.60
N ASN A 189 -4.98 -4.13 -12.29
CA ASN A 189 -5.95 -3.45 -11.48
C ASN A 189 -5.18 -2.72 -10.37
N GLY A 190 -4.95 -3.39 -9.24
CA GLY A 190 -4.20 -2.88 -8.10
C GLY A 190 -2.88 -2.26 -8.46
N LEU A 191 -2.64 -1.07 -7.92
CA LEU A 191 -1.44 -0.29 -8.14
C LEU A 191 -0.98 0.30 -6.81
N GLU A 192 0.32 0.27 -6.56
CA GLU A 192 0.87 0.84 -5.33
C GLU A 192 2.28 1.37 -5.59
N VAL A 193 2.62 2.48 -4.94
CA VAL A 193 4.01 2.96 -4.87
C VAL A 193 4.48 2.87 -3.44
N SER A 194 5.53 2.09 -3.20
CA SER A 194 6.12 2.00 -1.85
C SER A 194 6.82 3.30 -1.45
N ALA A 195 7.09 3.45 -0.15
CA ALA A 195 7.76 4.63 0.41
C ALA A 195 9.18 4.89 -0.16
N ASP A 196 9.82 3.89 -0.77
CA ASP A 196 11.10 4.00 -1.48
C ASP A 196 10.96 4.21 -2.99
N GLY A 197 9.74 4.45 -3.48
CA GLY A 197 9.43 4.83 -4.86
C GLY A 197 9.35 3.66 -5.84
N VAL A 198 9.14 2.44 -5.35
CA VAL A 198 8.98 1.28 -6.22
C VAL A 198 7.52 1.11 -6.60
N LEU A 199 7.25 1.07 -7.90
CA LEU A 199 5.93 0.82 -8.45
C LEU A 199 5.63 -0.69 -8.48
N TYR A 200 4.52 -1.07 -7.87
CA TYR A 200 3.98 -2.43 -7.89
C TYR A 200 2.64 -2.44 -8.57
N GLY A 201 2.30 -3.60 -9.14
CA GLY A 201 0.99 -3.84 -9.71
C GLY A 201 0.47 -5.24 -9.38
N LEU A 202 -0.84 -5.40 -9.47
CA LEU A 202 -1.55 -6.65 -9.29
C LEU A 202 -2.39 -6.90 -10.54
N ASP A 203 -2.11 -8.01 -11.23
CA ASP A 203 -2.75 -8.33 -12.52
C ASP A 203 -3.07 -9.82 -12.65
N ALA A 204 -3.47 -10.27 -13.84
CA ALA A 204 -3.76 -11.68 -14.12
C ALA A 204 -2.61 -12.65 -13.82
N SER A 205 -1.34 -12.18 -13.83
CA SER A 205 -0.16 -12.98 -13.52
C SER A 205 0.19 -12.99 -12.02
N GLY A 206 -0.24 -11.98 -11.28
CA GLY A 206 -0.06 -11.86 -9.83
C GLY A 206 0.54 -10.52 -9.40
N LEU A 207 1.11 -10.50 -8.19
CA LEU A 207 1.84 -9.35 -7.67
C LEU A 207 3.17 -9.23 -8.40
N LYS A 208 3.48 -8.03 -8.88
CA LYS A 208 4.69 -7.75 -9.62
C LYS A 208 5.27 -6.39 -9.25
N LYS A 209 6.57 -6.28 -9.46
CA LYS A 209 7.28 -5.01 -9.54
C LYS A 209 7.28 -4.54 -10.99
N ILE A 210 6.98 -3.26 -11.21
CA ILE A 210 7.13 -2.59 -12.51
C ILE A 210 8.42 -1.77 -12.46
N ASN A 211 9.33 -2.06 -13.39
CA ASN A 211 10.63 -1.39 -13.48
C ASN A 211 10.51 -0.06 -14.23
N GLU A 212 11.50 0.82 -14.04
CA GLU A 212 11.56 2.13 -14.70
C GLU A 212 11.57 2.05 -16.23
N ASP A 213 12.05 0.94 -16.80
CA ASP A 213 12.05 0.70 -18.25
C ASP A 213 10.70 0.16 -18.77
N GLY A 214 9.70 0.04 -17.90
CA GLY A 214 8.36 -0.46 -18.20
C GLY A 214 8.24 -1.99 -18.16
N SER A 215 9.34 -2.74 -18.02
CA SER A 215 9.31 -4.19 -17.81
C SER A 215 8.76 -4.55 -16.43
N SER A 216 8.37 -5.82 -16.21
CA SER A 216 7.87 -6.27 -14.92
C SER A 216 8.50 -7.59 -14.45
N GLU A 217 8.57 -7.75 -13.13
CA GLU A 217 9.02 -8.95 -12.44
C GLU A 217 7.90 -9.45 -11.52
N VAL A 218 7.47 -10.70 -11.72
CA VAL A 218 6.44 -11.32 -10.87
C VAL A 218 7.07 -11.75 -9.54
N LEU A 219 6.53 -11.21 -8.44
CA LEU A 219 6.97 -11.47 -7.07
C LEU A 219 6.14 -12.58 -6.41
N ASN A 220 4.84 -12.63 -6.72
CA ASN A 220 3.94 -13.71 -6.30
C ASN A 220 3.00 -14.04 -7.45
N ASN A 221 2.90 -15.32 -7.81
CA ASN A 221 2.04 -15.82 -8.90
C ASN A 221 0.86 -16.66 -8.40
N VAL A 222 0.56 -16.61 -7.10
CA VAL A 222 -0.57 -17.31 -6.48
C VAL A 222 -1.75 -16.37 -6.30
N VAL A 223 -1.51 -15.13 -5.84
CA VAL A 223 -2.51 -14.06 -5.74
C VAL A 223 -2.63 -13.35 -7.09
N THR A 224 -3.25 -14.03 -8.06
CA THR A 224 -3.57 -13.55 -9.42
C THR A 224 -4.91 -12.80 -9.51
N GLY A 225 -5.04 -11.94 -10.52
CA GLY A 225 -6.26 -11.22 -10.91
C GLY A 225 -6.82 -10.30 -9.82
N GLY A 226 -5.98 -9.88 -8.88
CA GLY A 226 -6.41 -9.13 -7.71
C GLY A 226 -6.95 -7.74 -8.01
N ASP A 227 -7.54 -7.14 -6.99
CA ASP A 227 -8.13 -5.80 -7.01
C ASP A 227 -7.14 -4.84 -6.35
N GLY A 228 -7.36 -4.40 -5.10
CA GLY A 228 -6.51 -3.45 -4.41
C GLY A 228 -5.19 -4.04 -3.90
N LEU A 229 -4.19 -3.16 -3.74
CA LEU A 229 -2.83 -3.50 -3.33
C LEU A 229 -2.30 -2.45 -2.35
N ILE A 230 -1.69 -2.90 -1.25
CA ILE A 230 -1.00 -2.05 -0.27
C ILE A 230 0.42 -2.57 -0.07
N SER A 231 1.42 -1.68 -0.04
CA SER A 231 2.78 -2.01 0.38
C SER A 231 2.97 -1.68 1.86
N LEU A 232 3.41 -2.66 2.64
CA LEU A 232 3.65 -2.50 4.08
C LEU A 232 5.12 -2.18 4.40
N GLY A 233 5.99 -2.15 3.38
CA GLY A 233 7.44 -2.14 3.52
C GLY A 233 8.05 -3.54 3.64
N ASP A 234 9.38 -3.61 3.54
CA ASP A 234 10.17 -4.86 3.69
C ASP A 234 9.68 -6.05 2.83
N GLY A 235 9.11 -5.77 1.66
CA GLY A 235 8.58 -6.79 0.74
C GLY A 235 7.28 -7.46 1.22
N GLN A 236 6.55 -6.81 2.14
CA GLN A 236 5.27 -7.26 2.64
C GLN A 236 4.13 -6.48 2.00
N PHE A 237 3.03 -7.16 1.68
CA PHE A 237 1.89 -6.59 0.97
C PHE A 237 0.57 -7.10 1.53
N VAL A 238 -0.47 -6.29 1.36
CA VAL A 238 -1.87 -6.75 1.44
C VAL A 238 -2.46 -6.64 0.04
N ALA A 239 -3.14 -7.68 -0.42
CA ALA A 239 -3.74 -7.74 -1.74
C ALA A 239 -5.17 -8.27 -1.64
N SER A 240 -6.12 -7.60 -2.28
CA SER A 240 -7.51 -8.08 -2.36
C SER A 240 -7.79 -8.78 -3.68
N ARG A 241 -8.89 -9.53 -3.73
CA ARG A 241 -9.50 -10.06 -4.95
C ARG A 241 -10.98 -9.77 -4.92
N TRP A 242 -11.50 -9.22 -6.02
CA TRP A 242 -12.89 -8.81 -6.14
C TRP A 242 -13.91 -9.79 -5.55
N ALA A 243 -13.69 -11.10 -5.74
CA ALA A 243 -14.61 -12.15 -5.27
C ALA A 243 -14.84 -12.17 -3.74
N GLY A 244 -13.98 -11.54 -2.95
CA GLY A 244 -14.12 -11.42 -1.50
C GLY A 244 -12.92 -11.90 -0.69
N GLU A 245 -11.74 -12.04 -1.29
CA GLU A 245 -10.56 -12.55 -0.60
C GLU A 245 -9.56 -11.41 -0.32
N ILE A 246 -8.91 -11.45 0.85
CA ILE A 246 -7.75 -10.60 1.16
C ILE A 246 -6.60 -11.49 1.60
N TYR A 247 -5.42 -11.23 1.04
CA TYR A 247 -4.18 -11.95 1.33
C TYR A 247 -3.14 -11.02 1.92
N PHE A 248 -2.35 -11.55 2.84
CA PHE A 248 -1.03 -11.03 3.17
C PHE A 248 0.00 -11.76 2.31
N VAL A 249 0.96 -11.04 1.73
CA VAL A 249 2.01 -11.62 0.89
C VAL A 249 3.37 -11.14 1.42
N ASP A 250 4.31 -12.07 1.61
CA ASP A 250 5.69 -11.78 1.97
C ASP A 250 6.67 -12.77 1.31
N ALA A 251 7.94 -12.74 1.74
CA ALA A 251 8.99 -13.62 1.22
C ALA A 251 8.74 -15.13 1.46
N ASP A 252 7.90 -15.51 2.41
CA ASP A 252 7.55 -16.90 2.70
C ASP A 252 6.32 -17.38 1.89
N GLY A 253 5.61 -16.45 1.23
CA GLY A 253 4.46 -16.73 0.38
C GLY A 253 3.23 -15.92 0.77
N GLU A 254 2.05 -16.50 0.61
CA GLU A 254 0.76 -15.85 0.89
C GLU A 254 0.01 -16.48 2.06
N THR A 255 -0.67 -15.65 2.85
CA THR A 255 -1.59 -16.05 3.91
C THR A 255 -2.96 -15.45 3.62
N LEU A 256 -3.99 -16.28 3.48
CA LEU A 256 -5.37 -15.83 3.36
C LEU A 256 -5.83 -15.22 4.70
N LEU A 257 -6.18 -13.94 4.68
CA LEU A 257 -6.63 -13.20 5.86
C LEU A 257 -8.16 -13.16 5.99
N LEU A 258 -8.85 -13.07 4.86
CA LEU A 258 -10.30 -12.91 4.77
C LEU A 258 -10.83 -13.65 3.54
N ASP A 259 -11.97 -14.33 3.69
CA ASP A 259 -12.75 -14.91 2.60
C ASP A 259 -14.24 -14.66 2.88
N THR A 260 -14.84 -13.75 2.10
CA THR A 260 -16.25 -13.34 2.21
C THR A 260 -17.09 -13.77 1.01
N LYS A 261 -16.64 -14.76 0.23
CA LYS A 261 -17.37 -15.27 -0.95
C LYS A 261 -18.73 -15.83 -0.56
N ALA A 262 -18.83 -16.52 0.57
CA ALA A 262 -20.08 -17.13 1.03
C ALA A 262 -21.14 -16.08 1.42
N GLU A 263 -20.68 -14.91 1.85
CA GLU A 263 -21.49 -13.74 2.21
C GLU A 263 -21.85 -12.89 0.99
N GLU A 264 -21.31 -13.21 -0.19
CA GLU A 264 -21.43 -12.42 -1.42
C GLU A 264 -20.99 -10.97 -1.17
N SER A 265 -19.94 -10.79 -0.37
CA SER A 265 -19.35 -9.48 -0.07
C SER A 265 -18.02 -9.37 -0.79
N ASN A 266 -18.02 -8.66 -1.91
CA ASN A 266 -16.83 -8.39 -2.70
C ASN A 266 -15.86 -7.49 -1.94
N THR A 267 -14.56 -7.67 -2.19
CA THR A 267 -13.47 -6.81 -1.68
C THR A 267 -12.81 -6.14 -2.88
N ALA A 268 -13.48 -5.11 -3.40
CA ALA A 268 -13.16 -4.49 -4.69
C ALA A 268 -11.92 -3.59 -4.69
N ASP A 269 -11.42 -3.24 -3.51
CA ASP A 269 -10.19 -2.50 -3.31
C ASP A 269 -9.81 -2.60 -1.81
N ILE A 270 -8.75 -1.92 -1.37
CA ILE A 270 -8.36 -1.78 0.03
C ILE A 270 -7.63 -0.45 0.29
N GLY A 271 -8.08 0.30 1.29
CA GLY A 271 -7.35 1.47 1.82
C GLY A 271 -6.59 1.12 3.09
N TYR A 272 -5.56 1.90 3.46
CA TYR A 272 -4.72 1.62 4.63
C TYR A 272 -4.47 2.85 5.51
N ASN A 273 -4.65 2.68 6.82
CA ASN A 273 -4.08 3.57 7.83
C ASN A 273 -2.84 2.90 8.43
N PRO A 274 -1.61 3.35 8.10
CA PRO A 274 -0.39 2.71 8.57
C PRO A 274 -0.13 2.94 10.06
N SER A 275 -0.50 4.11 10.59
CA SER A 275 -0.27 4.46 12.00
C SER A 275 -1.04 3.54 12.95
N GLU A 276 -2.25 3.14 12.56
CA GLU A 276 -3.11 2.26 13.34
C GLU A 276 -3.18 0.84 12.76
N LYS A 277 -2.46 0.54 11.68
CA LYS A 277 -2.54 -0.74 10.96
C LYS A 277 -3.99 -1.16 10.67
N ILE A 278 -4.81 -0.26 10.12
CA ILE A 278 -6.20 -0.57 9.77
C ILE A 278 -6.33 -0.68 8.25
N VAL A 279 -6.90 -1.79 7.80
CA VAL A 279 -7.29 -2.00 6.41
C VAL A 279 -8.77 -1.67 6.28
N TYR A 280 -9.11 -0.78 5.37
CA TYR A 280 -10.48 -0.42 5.02
C TYR A 280 -10.89 -1.14 3.75
N VAL A 281 -12.03 -1.81 3.78
CA VAL A 281 -12.47 -2.71 2.71
C VAL A 281 -13.82 -2.21 2.19
N PRO A 282 -13.88 -1.64 0.97
CA PRO A 282 -15.14 -1.39 0.29
C PRO A 282 -15.83 -2.70 -0.08
N THR A 283 -17.15 -2.72 0.04
CA THR A 283 -17.97 -3.89 -0.24
C THR A 283 -18.90 -3.64 -1.43
N PHE A 284 -18.42 -3.95 -2.63
CA PHE A 284 -19.00 -3.55 -3.93
C PHE A 284 -20.53 -3.69 -4.01
N PHE A 285 -21.13 -4.79 -3.56
CA PHE A 285 -22.60 -4.95 -3.59
C PHE A 285 -23.26 -4.89 -2.20
N LYS A 286 -22.49 -4.71 -1.12
CA LYS A 286 -23.04 -4.53 0.24
C LYS A 286 -23.12 -3.06 0.65
N ASN A 287 -22.64 -2.15 -0.18
CA ASN A 287 -22.87 -0.71 -0.07
C ASN A 287 -22.32 -0.07 1.21
N LYS A 288 -21.21 -0.60 1.71
CA LYS A 288 -20.55 -0.15 2.95
C LYS A 288 -19.04 -0.30 2.90
N VAL A 289 -18.37 0.30 3.87
CA VAL A 289 -16.96 0.08 4.16
C VAL A 289 -16.85 -0.72 5.46
N VAL A 290 -15.91 -1.66 5.52
CA VAL A 290 -15.60 -2.42 6.73
C VAL A 290 -14.14 -2.17 7.11
N ALA A 291 -13.89 -1.84 8.37
CA ALA A 291 -12.55 -1.67 8.88
C ALA A 291 -12.06 -2.92 9.61
N TYR A 292 -10.82 -3.31 9.34
CA TYR A 292 -10.15 -4.43 9.98
C TYR A 292 -8.80 -4.00 10.55
N LYS A 293 -8.53 -4.37 11.81
CA LYS A 293 -7.19 -4.30 12.37
C LYS A 293 -6.32 -5.37 11.74
N LEU A 294 -5.20 -4.96 11.16
CA LEU A 294 -4.17 -5.85 10.64
C LEU A 294 -3.09 -6.08 11.71
N ASP A 295 -2.82 -7.36 11.94
CA ASP A 295 -1.88 -7.85 12.94
C ASP A 295 -0.88 -8.79 12.26
N TYR A 296 0.38 -8.36 12.15
CA TYR A 296 1.53 -9.05 11.51
C TYR A 296 2.84 -8.62 12.18
#